data_AF-A0A951D214-F1
#
_entry.id   AF-A0A951D214-F1
#
_cell.length_a   1.000
_cell.length_b   1.000
_cell.length_c   1.000
_cell.angle_alpha   90.00
_cell.angle_beta   90.00
_cell.angle_gamma   90.00
#
_symmetry.space_group_name_H-M   'P 1'
#
loop_
_entity.id
_entity.type
_entity.pdbx_description
1 polymer ?
#
loop_
_entity_poly.entity_id
_entity_poly.type
_entity_poly.pdbx_seq_one_letter_code
_entity_poly.pdbx_strand_id
1 'polypeptide(L)'
;ALYSGDLPLARERLEQALANARDVGFQEGIARSLNELAITARRMRRPASEYATMLREALLVHQRLGDRWRVASVLEESAAGLLVRHDPDLAAEVLGAAGALREQLGTPIPPVEVPDREAAVAQLARKLSSARFESAAAEGRARSLDAVVDRTVEALDAFDGATAGGGTAGIDLTPRELAVLELLTQGHTNREIASALYISPSTAGVHVSNILRKLGAKRRVDAAGIAQKLGLLRTR
;
A
#
# COMPACT_ATOMS: atom_id res chain seq x y z
N ALA A 1 2.55 18.43 -18.89
CA ALA A 1 3.81 18.20 -18.18
C ALA A 1 4.07 16.70 -17.97
N LEU A 2 3.31 15.99 -17.12
CA LEU A 2 3.54 14.56 -16.86
C LEU A 2 3.46 13.69 -18.12
N TYR A 3 2.35 13.77 -18.86
CA TYR A 3 2.14 12.97 -20.07
C TYR A 3 2.99 13.41 -21.27
N SER A 4 3.50 14.65 -21.24
CA SER A 4 4.42 15.18 -22.25
C SER A 4 5.90 14.89 -21.92
N GLY A 5 6.18 14.20 -20.80
CA GLY A 5 7.54 13.81 -20.40
C GLY A 5 8.36 14.89 -19.68
N ASP A 6 7.80 16.09 -19.47
CA ASP A 6 8.45 17.15 -18.71
C ASP A 6 8.25 16.91 -17.21
N LEU A 7 9.06 15.99 -16.66
CA LEU A 7 8.95 15.54 -15.27
C LEU A 7 9.28 16.63 -14.25
N PRO A 8 10.29 17.50 -14.44
CA PRO A 8 10.53 18.62 -13.52
C PRO A 8 9.34 19.58 -13.42
N LEU A 9 8.77 19.99 -14.57
CA LEU A 9 7.58 20.86 -14.56
C LEU A 9 6.36 20.13 -14.01
N ALA A 10 6.22 18.82 -14.28
CA ALA A 10 5.13 18.02 -13.73
C ALA A 10 5.19 18.01 -12.21
N ARG A 11 6.38 17.77 -11.64
CA ARG A 11 6.59 17.78 -10.19
C ARG A 11 6.23 19.14 -9.60
N GLU A 12 6.78 20.23 -10.13
CA GLU A 12 6.49 21.60 -9.64
C GLU A 12 4.98 21.87 -9.62
N ARG A 13 4.28 21.59 -10.72
CA ARG A 13 2.84 21.85 -10.83
C ARG A 13 2.00 20.96 -9.93
N LEU A 14 2.39 19.70 -9.74
CA LEU A 14 1.70 18.78 -8.86
C LEU A 14 1.93 19.08 -7.38
N GLU A 15 3.14 19.52 -7.00
CA GLU A 15 3.44 19.99 -5.64
C GLU A 15 2.62 21.25 -5.32
N GLN A 16 2.49 22.18 -6.27
CA GLN A 16 1.62 23.35 -6.14
C GLN A 16 0.13 22.95 -6.04
N ALA A 17 -0.33 22.01 -6.87
CA ALA A 17 -1.70 21.51 -6.81
C ALA A 17 -2.00 20.82 -5.46
N LEU A 18 -1.04 20.03 -4.95
CA LEU A 18 -1.15 19.36 -3.66
C LEU A 18 -1.24 20.38 -2.51
N ALA A 19 -0.41 21.43 -2.54
CA ALA A 19 -0.46 22.51 -1.55
C ALA A 19 -1.82 23.20 -1.56
N ASN A 20 -2.29 23.63 -2.74
CA ASN A 20 -3.61 24.26 -2.88
C ASN A 20 -4.75 23.36 -2.40
N ALA A 21 -4.71 22.06 -2.73
CA ALA A 21 -5.73 21.10 -2.30
C ALA A 21 -5.72 20.89 -0.78
N ARG A 22 -4.55 20.92 -0.14
CA ARG A 22 -4.41 20.88 1.33
C ARG A 22 -4.98 22.13 1.98
N ASP A 23 -4.69 23.31 1.44
CA ASP A 23 -5.14 24.59 1.98
C ASP A 23 -6.67 24.70 2.04
N VAL A 24 -7.36 24.12 1.04
CA VAL A 24 -8.84 24.10 0.99
C VAL A 24 -9.46 22.79 1.50
N GLY A 25 -8.66 21.85 1.99
CA GLY A 25 -9.13 20.57 2.53
C GLY A 25 -9.73 19.60 1.48
N PHE A 26 -9.43 19.77 0.19
CA PHE A 26 -10.01 18.99 -0.90
C PHE A 26 -9.35 17.60 -1.02
N GLN A 27 -9.93 16.61 -0.33
CA GLN A 27 -9.37 15.25 -0.18
C GLN A 27 -9.12 14.52 -1.51
N GLU A 28 -10.04 14.61 -2.47
CA GLU A 28 -9.86 13.97 -3.78
C GLU A 28 -8.68 14.59 -4.54
N GLY A 29 -8.54 15.91 -4.49
CA GLY A 29 -7.40 16.64 -5.07
C GLY A 29 -6.07 16.22 -4.44
N ILE A 30 -6.03 16.09 -3.12
CA ILE A 30 -4.85 15.61 -2.39
C ILE A 30 -4.45 14.21 -2.88
N ALA A 31 -5.38 13.26 -2.85
CA ALA A 31 -5.11 11.87 -3.22
C ALA A 31 -4.67 11.73 -4.68
N ARG A 32 -5.33 12.45 -5.59
CA ARG A 32 -4.98 12.48 -7.01
C ARG A 32 -3.58 13.05 -7.22
N SER A 33 -3.26 14.19 -6.60
CA SER A 33 -1.93 14.81 -6.72
C SER A 33 -0.84 13.88 -6.19
N LEU A 34 -1.08 13.16 -5.09
CA LEU A 34 -0.14 12.18 -4.55
C LEU A 34 0.09 11.01 -5.52
N ASN A 35 -0.95 10.46 -6.13
CA ASN A 35 -0.79 9.41 -7.14
C ASN A 35 0.04 9.88 -8.34
N GLU A 36 -0.27 11.06 -8.88
CA GLU A 36 0.46 11.63 -10.03
C GLU A 36 1.91 12.00 -9.66
N LEU A 37 2.16 12.47 -8.43
CA LEU A 37 3.52 12.69 -7.90
C LEU A 37 4.29 11.39 -7.75
N ALA A 38 3.65 10.30 -7.30
CA ALA A 38 4.29 9.00 -7.20
C ALA A 38 4.78 8.50 -8.57
N ILE A 39 3.95 8.61 -9.60
CA ILE A 39 4.32 8.27 -10.99
C ILE A 39 5.49 9.15 -11.45
N THR A 40 5.43 10.45 -11.18
CA THR A 40 6.48 11.42 -11.54
C THR A 40 7.81 11.07 -10.85
N ALA A 41 7.78 10.83 -9.53
CA ALA A 41 8.95 10.46 -8.74
C ALA A 41 9.58 9.15 -9.23
N ARG A 42 8.77 8.13 -9.52
CA ARG A 42 9.24 6.87 -10.12
C ARG A 42 9.95 7.10 -11.46
N ARG A 43 9.36 7.90 -12.36
CA ARG A 43 9.95 8.20 -13.68
C ARG A 43 11.23 9.03 -13.57
N MET A 44 11.33 9.88 -12.55
CA MET A 44 12.55 10.61 -12.17
C MET A 44 13.58 9.75 -11.42
N ARG A 45 13.32 8.44 -11.23
CA ARG A 45 14.20 7.51 -10.49
C ARG A 45 14.51 7.96 -9.05
N ARG A 46 13.51 8.54 -8.39
CA ARG A 46 13.56 8.85 -6.96
C ARG A 46 13.59 7.55 -6.13
N PRO A 47 14.01 7.61 -4.84
CA PRO A 47 14.00 6.44 -3.97
C PRO A 47 12.62 5.79 -3.86
N ALA A 48 12.58 4.46 -3.70
CA ALA A 48 11.33 3.68 -3.58
C ALA A 48 10.41 4.15 -2.47
N SER A 49 10.98 4.53 -1.33
CA SER A 49 10.26 5.08 -0.18
C SER A 49 9.43 6.32 -0.56
N GLU A 50 10.01 7.26 -1.32
CA GLU A 50 9.37 8.55 -1.66
C GLU A 50 8.01 8.34 -2.37
N TYR A 51 7.94 7.43 -3.35
CA TYR A 51 6.68 7.17 -4.06
C TYR A 51 5.81 6.10 -3.38
N ALA A 52 6.37 5.21 -2.55
CA ALA A 52 5.58 4.29 -1.75
C ALA A 52 4.70 5.03 -0.74
N THR A 53 5.26 6.02 -0.02
CA THR A 53 4.50 6.87 0.91
C THR A 53 3.32 7.57 0.19
N MET A 54 3.57 8.13 -1.00
CA MET A 54 2.56 8.83 -1.80
C MET A 54 1.43 7.91 -2.28
N LEU A 55 1.77 6.72 -2.82
CA LEU A 55 0.79 5.72 -3.25
C LEU A 55 -0.07 5.25 -2.08
N ARG A 56 0.56 5.04 -0.92
CA ARG A 56 -0.14 4.60 0.29
C ARG A 56 -1.16 5.62 0.76
N GLU A 57 -0.75 6.90 0.86
CA GLU A 57 -1.66 7.97 1.27
C GLU A 57 -2.80 8.15 0.26
N ALA A 58 -2.50 8.15 -1.04
CA ALA A 58 -3.51 8.22 -2.10
C ALA A 58 -4.53 7.06 -2.01
N LEU A 59 -4.05 5.83 -1.81
CA LEU A 59 -4.89 4.64 -1.75
C LEU A 59 -5.86 4.69 -0.57
N LEU A 60 -5.38 5.07 0.62
CA LEU A 60 -6.21 5.20 1.82
C LEU A 60 -7.25 6.32 1.71
N VAL A 61 -6.89 7.45 1.09
CA VAL A 61 -7.83 8.56 0.92
C VAL A 61 -8.91 8.19 -0.10
N HIS A 62 -8.56 7.64 -1.28
CA HIS A 62 -9.57 7.21 -2.26
C HIS A 62 -10.47 6.09 -1.73
N GLN A 63 -9.93 5.16 -0.93
CA GLN A 63 -10.74 4.14 -0.25
C GLN A 63 -11.76 4.79 0.70
N ARG A 64 -11.33 5.75 1.53
CA ARG A 64 -12.22 6.46 2.47
C ARG A 64 -13.31 7.27 1.76
N LEU A 65 -12.99 7.85 0.59
CA LEU A 65 -13.94 8.58 -0.24
C LEU A 65 -14.90 7.66 -1.01
N GLY A 66 -14.68 6.34 -1.01
CA GLY A 66 -15.45 5.41 -1.82
C GLY A 66 -15.18 5.53 -3.33
N ASP A 67 -14.07 6.18 -3.72
CA ASP A 67 -13.68 6.37 -5.12
C ASP A 67 -13.05 5.09 -5.68
N ARG A 68 -13.91 4.12 -5.98
CA ARG A 68 -13.52 2.80 -6.47
C ARG A 68 -12.76 2.87 -7.80
N TRP A 69 -13.05 3.86 -8.63
CA TRP A 69 -12.38 4.02 -9.92
C TRP A 69 -10.91 4.45 -9.74
N ARG A 70 -10.64 5.39 -8.83
CA ARG A 70 -9.25 5.76 -8.48
C ARG A 70 -8.54 4.71 -7.64
N VAL A 71 -9.23 4.00 -6.77
CA VAL A 71 -8.63 2.86 -6.05
C VAL A 71 -8.06 1.85 -7.05
N ALA A 72 -8.79 1.50 -8.13
CA ALA A 72 -8.25 0.63 -9.19
C ALA A 72 -6.95 1.20 -9.80
N SER A 73 -6.93 2.49 -10.19
CA SER A 73 -5.72 3.13 -10.73
C SER A 73 -4.54 3.07 -9.76
N VAL A 74 -4.75 3.38 -8.47
CA VAL A 74 -3.64 3.38 -7.49
C VAL A 74 -3.11 1.97 -7.22
N LEU A 75 -3.98 0.94 -7.25
CA LEU A 75 -3.58 -0.46 -7.15
C LEU A 75 -2.71 -0.88 -8.36
N GLU A 76 -3.12 -0.52 -9.57
CA GLU A 76 -2.35 -0.80 -10.80
C GLU A 76 -0.97 -0.14 -10.76
N GLU A 77 -0.91 1.10 -10.29
CA GLU A 77 0.31 1.88 -10.13
C GLU A 77 1.22 1.31 -9.04
N SER A 78 0.65 0.81 -7.95
CA SER A 78 1.40 0.13 -6.88
C SER A 78 2.03 -1.17 -7.40
N ALA A 79 1.27 -1.95 -8.16
CA ALA A 79 1.76 -3.18 -8.78
C ALA A 79 2.87 -2.90 -9.79
N ALA A 80 2.65 -1.96 -10.72
CA ALA A 80 3.58 -1.62 -11.79
C ALA A 80 4.83 -0.88 -11.28
N GLY A 81 4.64 0.00 -10.30
CA GLY A 81 5.68 0.90 -9.83
C GLY A 81 6.64 0.27 -8.82
N LEU A 82 6.14 -0.63 -7.97
CA LEU A 82 6.89 -1.21 -6.85
C LEU A 82 6.81 -2.72 -6.83
N LEU A 83 5.61 -3.28 -6.67
CA LEU A 83 5.46 -4.67 -6.22
C LEU A 83 6.02 -5.67 -7.22
N VAL A 84 5.90 -5.42 -8.53
CA VAL A 84 6.43 -6.34 -9.57
C VAL A 84 7.92 -6.68 -9.38
N ARG A 85 8.69 -5.81 -8.73
CA ARG A 85 10.12 -6.04 -8.44
C ARG A 85 10.37 -6.74 -7.10
N HIS A 86 9.53 -6.46 -6.10
CA HIS A 86 9.78 -6.84 -4.71
C HIS A 86 8.90 -7.99 -4.21
N ASP A 87 7.67 -8.08 -4.69
CA ASP A 87 6.69 -9.13 -4.36
C ASP A 87 5.82 -9.43 -5.62
N PRO A 88 6.30 -10.28 -6.54
CA PRO A 88 5.60 -10.55 -7.79
C PRO A 88 4.27 -11.27 -7.60
N ASP A 89 4.12 -12.07 -6.53
CA ASP A 89 2.83 -12.73 -6.23
C ASP A 89 1.79 -11.70 -5.80
N LEU A 90 2.14 -10.80 -4.88
CA LEU A 90 1.24 -9.72 -4.48
C LEU A 90 0.94 -8.78 -5.64
N ALA A 91 1.92 -8.49 -6.50
CA ALA A 91 1.67 -7.68 -7.70
C ALA A 91 0.63 -8.31 -8.63
N ALA A 92 0.71 -9.63 -8.88
CA ALA A 92 -0.28 -10.35 -9.69
C ALA A 92 -1.66 -10.34 -9.04
N GLU A 93 -1.73 -10.54 -7.73
CA GLU A 93 -2.96 -10.42 -6.94
C GLU A 93 -3.60 -9.02 -7.05
N VAL A 94 -2.81 -7.97 -6.85
CA VAL A 94 -3.26 -6.58 -6.92
C VAL A 94 -3.78 -6.25 -8.33
N LEU A 95 -3.10 -6.69 -9.38
CA LEU A 95 -3.57 -6.52 -10.76
C LEU A 95 -4.86 -7.29 -11.06
N GLY A 96 -5.02 -8.47 -10.48
CA GLY A 96 -6.26 -9.26 -10.57
C GLY A 96 -7.43 -8.54 -9.91
N ALA A 97 -7.24 -8.06 -8.68
CA ALA A 97 -8.24 -7.29 -7.94
C ALA A 97 -8.65 -5.99 -8.66
N ALA A 98 -7.68 -5.22 -9.15
CA ALA A 98 -7.95 -4.01 -9.92
C ALA A 98 -8.73 -4.32 -11.20
N GLY A 99 -8.38 -5.40 -11.91
CA GLY A 99 -9.11 -5.86 -13.09
C GLY A 99 -10.58 -6.21 -12.78
N ALA A 100 -10.82 -7.00 -11.73
CA ALA A 100 -12.19 -7.31 -11.30
C ALA A 100 -12.98 -6.04 -10.91
N LEU A 101 -12.33 -5.07 -10.25
CA LEU A 101 -12.96 -3.82 -9.88
C LEU A 101 -13.36 -2.99 -11.11
N ARG A 102 -12.49 -2.91 -12.12
CA ARG A 102 -12.78 -2.25 -13.41
C ARG A 102 -13.96 -2.89 -14.12
N GLU A 103 -14.00 -4.23 -14.19
CA GLU A 103 -15.11 -4.99 -14.78
C GLU A 103 -16.43 -4.69 -14.07
N GLN A 104 -16.45 -4.70 -12.73
CA GLN A 104 -17.64 -4.38 -11.93
C GLN A 104 -18.16 -2.96 -12.16
N LEU A 105 -17.26 -1.99 -12.37
CA LEU A 105 -17.62 -0.60 -12.63
C LEU A 105 -18.01 -0.36 -14.10
N GLY A 106 -17.74 -1.31 -15.01
CA GLY A 106 -17.90 -1.12 -16.45
C GLY A 106 -16.94 -0.08 -17.04
N THR A 107 -15.80 0.16 -16.39
CA THR A 107 -14.82 1.18 -16.80
C THR A 107 -13.52 0.54 -17.26
N PRO A 108 -12.99 0.86 -18.44
CA PRO A 108 -11.67 0.38 -18.87
C PRO A 108 -10.54 1.07 -18.10
N ILE A 109 -9.33 0.54 -18.25
CA ILE A 109 -8.10 1.19 -17.79
C ILE A 109 -7.90 2.47 -18.61
N PRO A 110 -7.62 3.62 -17.98
CA PRO A 110 -7.29 4.86 -18.67
C PRO A 110 -6.15 4.66 -19.68
N PRO A 111 -6.25 5.16 -20.93
CA PRO A 111 -5.24 4.94 -21.96
C PRO A 111 -3.81 5.32 -21.56
N VAL A 112 -3.67 6.33 -20.70
CA VAL A 112 -2.37 6.80 -20.19
C VAL A 112 -1.72 5.86 -19.17
N GLU A 113 -2.50 4.96 -18.55
CA GLU A 113 -2.08 3.97 -17.54
C GLU A 113 -1.76 2.61 -18.18
N VAL A 114 -2.32 2.33 -19.37
CA VAL A 114 -2.15 1.05 -20.08
C VAL A 114 -0.67 0.64 -20.27
N PRO A 115 0.25 1.52 -20.71
CA PRO A 115 1.64 1.12 -20.94
C PRO A 115 2.37 0.65 -19.67
N ASP A 116 2.12 1.32 -18.53
CA ASP A 116 2.72 0.95 -17.25
C ASP A 116 2.16 -0.41 -16.76
N ARG A 117 0.86 -0.66 -16.94
CA ARG A 117 0.24 -1.95 -16.64
C ARG A 117 0.76 -3.08 -17.53
N GLU A 118 0.83 -2.89 -18.84
CA GLU A 118 1.34 -3.91 -19.77
C GLU A 118 2.80 -4.26 -19.48
N ALA A 119 3.63 -3.26 -19.17
CA ALA A 119 5.01 -3.47 -18.76
C ALA A 119 5.12 -4.26 -17.44
N ALA A 120 4.18 -4.08 -16.51
CA ALA A 120 4.11 -4.86 -15.29
C ALA A 120 3.75 -6.32 -15.57
N VAL A 121 2.72 -6.57 -16.39
CA VAL A 121 2.32 -7.94 -16.80
C VAL A 121 3.46 -8.66 -17.52
N ALA A 122 4.16 -7.99 -18.44
CA ALA A 122 5.31 -8.54 -19.14
C ALA A 122 6.47 -8.90 -18.19
N GLN A 123 6.70 -8.11 -17.14
CA GLN A 123 7.69 -8.42 -16.11
C GLN A 123 7.27 -9.60 -15.23
N LEU A 124 5.98 -9.68 -14.87
CA LEU A 124 5.44 -10.80 -14.11
C LEU A 124 5.54 -12.11 -14.88
N ALA A 125 5.26 -12.10 -16.19
CA ALA A 125 5.42 -13.27 -17.05
C ALA A 125 6.87 -13.80 -17.12
N ARG A 126 7.88 -12.95 -16.82
CA ARG A 126 9.29 -13.37 -16.72
C ARG A 126 9.66 -13.87 -15.32
N LYS A 127 8.91 -13.50 -14.29
CA LYS A 127 9.19 -13.79 -12.87
C LYS A 127 8.38 -14.96 -12.32
N LEU A 128 7.20 -15.20 -12.88
CA LEU A 128 6.25 -16.22 -12.45
C LEU A 128 5.98 -17.19 -13.60
N SER A 129 5.70 -18.44 -13.27
CA SER A 129 5.06 -19.35 -14.22
C SER A 129 3.63 -18.87 -14.51
N SER A 130 3.08 -19.21 -15.68
CA SER A 130 1.70 -18.87 -16.04
C SER A 130 0.70 -19.33 -14.98
N ALA A 131 0.85 -20.56 -14.48
CA ALA A 131 -0.02 -21.11 -13.43
C ALA A 131 0.04 -20.31 -12.12
N ARG A 132 1.24 -19.86 -11.71
CA ARG A 132 1.41 -19.06 -10.48
C ARG A 132 0.84 -17.65 -10.65
N PHE A 133 1.04 -17.03 -11.81
CA PHE A 133 0.44 -15.74 -12.13
C PHE A 133 -1.10 -15.82 -12.14
N GLU A 134 -1.67 -16.82 -12.82
CA GLU A 134 -3.11 -17.04 -12.89
C GLU A 134 -3.73 -17.31 -11.52
N SER A 135 -3.08 -18.14 -10.70
CA SER A 135 -3.52 -18.41 -9.32
C SER A 135 -3.55 -17.14 -8.48
N ALA A 136 -2.44 -16.38 -8.45
CA ALA A 136 -2.36 -15.15 -7.67
C ALA A 136 -3.36 -14.09 -8.14
N ALA A 137 -3.51 -13.92 -9.46
CA ALA A 137 -4.51 -13.01 -10.03
C ALA A 137 -5.94 -13.45 -9.67
N ALA A 138 -6.25 -14.74 -9.73
CA ALA A 138 -7.55 -15.28 -9.36
C ALA A 138 -7.86 -15.07 -7.86
N GLU A 139 -6.87 -15.26 -6.98
CA GLU A 139 -7.01 -14.93 -5.56
C GLU A 139 -7.33 -13.44 -5.36
N GLY A 140 -6.65 -12.56 -6.09
CA GLY A 140 -6.92 -11.12 -6.08
C GLY A 140 -8.33 -10.77 -6.52
N ARG A 141 -8.83 -11.42 -7.59
CA ARG A 141 -10.20 -11.22 -8.08
C ARG A 141 -11.26 -11.69 -7.08
N ALA A 142 -10.98 -12.74 -6.29
CA ALA A 142 -11.92 -13.29 -5.32
C ALA A 142 -11.91 -12.56 -3.97
N ARG A 143 -10.86 -11.79 -3.67
CA ARG A 143 -10.67 -11.09 -2.39
C ARG A 143 -11.50 -9.80 -2.33
N SER A 144 -11.91 -9.38 -1.14
CA SER A 144 -12.59 -8.09 -0.97
C SER A 144 -11.65 -6.93 -1.28
N LEU A 145 -12.22 -5.81 -1.75
CA LEU A 145 -11.43 -4.61 -2.05
C LEU A 145 -10.63 -4.14 -0.84
N ASP A 146 -11.25 -4.11 0.34
CA ASP A 146 -10.58 -3.69 1.57
C ASP A 146 -9.37 -4.56 1.89
N ALA A 147 -9.49 -5.88 1.77
CA ALA A 147 -8.38 -6.77 2.07
C ALA A 147 -7.22 -6.64 1.06
N VAL A 148 -7.50 -6.35 -0.21
CA VAL A 148 -6.43 -6.06 -1.20
C VAL A 148 -5.77 -4.71 -0.92
N VAL A 149 -6.56 -3.70 -0.56
CA VAL A 149 -6.03 -2.38 -0.16
C VAL A 149 -5.13 -2.53 1.07
N ASP A 150 -5.58 -3.26 2.10
CA ASP A 150 -4.80 -3.48 3.33
C ASP A 150 -3.45 -4.13 3.06
N ARG A 151 -3.44 -5.18 2.22
CA ARG A 151 -2.19 -5.86 1.83
C ARG A 151 -1.28 -4.97 1.00
N THR A 152 -1.85 -4.17 0.10
CA THR A 152 -1.09 -3.22 -0.69
C THR A 152 -0.46 -2.16 0.21
N VAL A 153 -1.22 -1.59 1.14
CA VAL A 153 -0.75 -0.61 2.13
C VAL A 153 0.38 -1.19 2.99
N GLU A 154 0.26 -2.42 3.47
CA GLU A 154 1.31 -3.09 4.24
C GLU A 154 2.60 -3.27 3.43
N ALA A 155 2.47 -3.67 2.16
CA ALA A 155 3.62 -3.79 1.28
C ALA A 155 4.27 -2.44 0.98
N LEU A 156 3.47 -1.36 0.85
CA LEU A 156 3.98 0.00 0.69
C LEU A 156 4.68 0.51 1.96
N ASP A 157 4.12 0.23 3.14
CA ASP A 157 4.70 0.58 4.46
C ASP A 157 6.09 -0.07 4.67
N ALA A 158 6.35 -1.23 4.06
CA ALA A 158 7.66 -1.89 4.12
C ALA A 158 8.78 -1.07 3.44
N PHE A 159 8.45 -0.17 2.50
CA PHE A 159 9.45 0.68 1.84
C PHE A 159 9.87 1.89 2.68
N ASP A 160 9.04 2.34 3.62
CA ASP A 160 9.38 3.43 4.55
C ASP A 160 10.42 2.99 5.60
N GLY A 161 10.54 1.67 5.85
CA GLY A 161 11.46 1.08 6.84
C GLY A 161 12.93 1.06 6.46
N ALA A 162 13.31 1.33 5.20
CA ALA A 162 14.70 1.29 4.75
C ALA A 162 15.58 2.43 5.29
N THR A 163 15.03 3.37 6.07
CA THR A 163 15.78 4.47 6.72
C THR A 163 15.77 4.44 8.25
N ALA A 164 15.35 3.36 8.90
CA ALA A 164 15.48 3.22 10.35
C ALA A 164 16.08 1.86 10.72
N GLY A 165 17.39 1.72 10.53
CA GLY A 165 18.18 0.67 11.16
C GLY A 165 18.04 0.76 12.68
N GLY A 166 17.19 -0.10 13.23
CA GLY A 166 16.92 -0.18 14.67
C GLY A 166 16.18 -1.46 15.05
N GLY A 167 16.37 -2.56 14.29
CA GLY A 167 15.84 -3.87 14.66
C GLY A 167 16.78 -4.56 15.66
N THR A 168 16.51 -4.41 16.96
CA THR A 168 17.00 -5.36 17.95
C THR A 168 16.18 -6.64 17.86
N ALA A 169 16.87 -7.77 17.70
CA ALA A 169 16.39 -9.16 17.82
C ALA A 169 15.33 -9.66 16.80
N GLY A 170 15.79 -10.01 15.59
CA GLY A 170 15.33 -11.18 14.82
C GLY A 170 13.94 -11.17 14.17
N ILE A 171 13.05 -10.23 14.52
CA ILE A 171 11.71 -10.10 13.92
C ILE A 171 11.59 -8.74 13.24
N ASP A 172 11.43 -8.75 11.92
CA ASP A 172 11.27 -7.57 11.09
C ASP A 172 9.79 -7.14 11.05
N LEU A 173 9.40 -6.33 12.03
CA LEU A 173 8.11 -5.64 12.04
C LEU A 173 8.25 -4.27 11.36
N THR A 174 7.31 -3.94 10.48
CA THR A 174 7.27 -2.60 9.89
C THR A 174 6.96 -1.53 10.95
N PRO A 175 7.29 -0.25 10.71
CA PRO A 175 6.91 0.84 11.63
C PRO A 175 5.40 0.86 11.92
N ARG A 176 4.58 0.50 10.93
CA ARG A 176 3.12 0.40 11.09
C ARG A 176 2.72 -0.76 11.99
N GLU A 177 3.34 -1.92 11.82
CA GLU A 177 3.12 -3.08 12.68
C GLU A 177 3.59 -2.82 14.11
N LEU A 178 4.69 -2.10 14.31
CA LEU A 178 5.14 -1.66 15.64
C LEU A 178 4.11 -0.75 16.31
N ALA A 179 3.55 0.22 15.59
CA ALA A 179 2.51 1.10 16.11
C ALA A 179 1.23 0.32 16.48
N VAL A 180 0.83 -0.66 15.65
CA VAL A 180 -0.30 -1.56 15.94
C VAL A 180 0.01 -2.46 17.13
N LEU A 181 1.22 -3.02 17.20
CA LEU A 181 1.67 -3.89 18.30
C LEU A 181 1.64 -3.13 19.63
N GLU A 182 2.13 -1.89 19.66
CA GLU A 182 2.11 -1.04 20.86
C GLU A 182 0.67 -0.88 21.40
N LEU A 183 -0.28 -0.49 20.55
CA LEU A 183 -1.69 -0.36 20.95
C LEU A 183 -2.32 -1.70 21.34
N LEU A 184 -1.99 -2.78 20.62
CA LEU A 184 -2.45 -4.13 20.91
C LEU A 184 -2.01 -4.59 22.31
N THR A 185 -0.75 -4.32 22.68
CA THR A 185 -0.21 -4.68 24.01
C THR A 185 -0.83 -3.88 25.14
N GLN A 186 -1.35 -2.69 24.85
CA GLN A 186 -2.13 -1.88 25.80
C GLN A 186 -3.58 -2.36 25.96
N GLY A 187 -4.00 -3.41 25.24
CA GLY A 187 -5.34 -3.99 25.37
C GLY A 187 -6.38 -3.46 24.37
N HIS A 188 -6.01 -2.55 23.47
CA HIS A 188 -6.95 -1.98 22.49
C HIS A 188 -7.55 -3.06 21.57
N THR A 189 -8.82 -2.90 21.24
CA THR A 189 -9.55 -3.67 20.23
C THR A 189 -9.17 -3.18 18.82
N ASN A 190 -9.41 -3.99 17.78
CA ASN A 190 -9.16 -3.57 16.39
C ASN A 190 -9.87 -2.25 16.04
N ARG A 191 -11.04 -1.98 16.65
CA ARG A 191 -11.78 -0.73 16.43
C ARG A 191 -11.06 0.47 17.04
N GLU A 192 -10.51 0.32 18.24
CA GLU A 192 -9.77 1.39 18.91
C GLU A 192 -8.41 1.61 18.27
N ILE A 193 -7.71 0.53 17.88
CA ILE A 193 -6.48 0.60 17.07
C ILE A 193 -6.75 1.34 15.77
N ALA A 194 -7.83 0.97 15.08
CA ALA A 194 -8.23 1.62 13.84
C ALA A 194 -8.49 3.11 14.02
N SER A 195 -9.19 3.48 15.09
CA SER A 195 -9.42 4.89 15.46
C SER A 195 -8.11 5.63 15.72
N ALA A 196 -7.24 5.06 16.57
CA ALA A 196 -5.96 5.67 16.95
C ALA A 196 -4.99 5.83 15.77
N LEU A 197 -5.06 4.93 14.79
CA LEU A 197 -4.17 4.89 13.63
C LEU A 197 -4.80 5.44 12.35
N TYR A 198 -6.04 5.95 12.42
CA TYR A 198 -6.84 6.47 11.31
C TYR A 198 -6.96 5.51 10.12
N ILE A 199 -7.21 4.23 10.42
CA ILE A 199 -7.45 3.14 9.44
C ILE A 199 -8.80 2.47 9.68
N SER A 200 -9.19 1.51 8.84
CA SER A 200 -10.41 0.74 9.05
C SER A 200 -10.21 -0.36 10.12
N PRO A 201 -11.28 -0.79 10.83
CA PRO A 201 -11.20 -1.93 11.75
C PRO A 201 -10.73 -3.23 11.09
N SER A 202 -11.04 -3.44 9.80
CA SER A 202 -10.52 -4.58 9.04
C SER A 202 -9.02 -4.47 8.81
N THR A 203 -8.51 -3.29 8.45
CA THR A 203 -7.08 -3.02 8.28
C THR A 203 -6.31 -3.28 9.57
N ALA A 204 -6.83 -2.80 10.71
CA ALA A 204 -6.26 -3.10 12.02
C ALA A 204 -6.22 -4.61 12.28
N GLY A 205 -7.27 -5.35 11.91
CA GLY A 205 -7.31 -6.81 12.03
C GLY A 205 -6.32 -7.55 11.14
N VAL A 206 -6.05 -7.07 9.93
CA VAL A 206 -5.00 -7.60 9.04
C VAL A 206 -3.63 -7.40 9.67
N HIS A 207 -3.32 -6.18 10.13
CA HIS A 207 -2.06 -5.91 10.83
C HIS A 207 -1.90 -6.77 12.08
N VAL A 208 -2.94 -6.93 12.90
CA VAL A 208 -2.91 -7.83 14.07
C VAL A 208 -2.57 -9.26 13.64
N SER A 209 -3.24 -9.79 12.61
CA SER A 209 -2.98 -11.15 12.11
C SER A 209 -1.54 -11.34 11.63
N ASN A 210 -0.97 -10.35 10.93
CA ASN A 210 0.41 -10.40 10.46
C ASN A 210 1.42 -10.29 11.60
N ILE A 211 1.17 -9.43 12.59
CA ILE A 211 1.98 -9.36 13.80
C ILE A 211 1.96 -10.70 14.53
N LEU A 212 0.79 -11.33 14.72
CA LEU A 212 0.70 -12.63 15.36
C LEU A 212 1.51 -13.69 14.61
N ARG A 213 1.41 -13.73 13.29
CA ARG A 213 2.18 -14.63 12.42
C ARG A 213 3.68 -14.39 12.54
N LYS A 214 4.13 -13.13 12.48
CA LYS A 214 5.55 -12.76 12.56
C LYS A 214 6.14 -13.03 13.95
N LEU A 215 5.36 -12.83 15.01
CA LEU A 215 5.75 -13.13 16.39
C LEU A 215 5.65 -14.63 16.73
N GLY A 216 5.04 -15.45 15.88
CA GLY A 216 4.71 -16.85 16.20
C GLY A 216 3.66 -16.98 17.32
N ALA A 217 2.88 -15.92 17.57
CA ALA A 217 1.88 -15.85 18.61
C ALA A 217 0.56 -16.48 18.15
N LYS A 218 -0.04 -17.36 18.98
CA LYS A 218 -1.35 -17.96 18.68
C LYS A 218 -2.51 -17.04 19.07
N ARG A 219 -2.32 -16.18 20.08
CA ARG A 219 -3.34 -15.26 20.59
C ARG A 219 -2.76 -13.89 20.84
N ARG A 220 -3.62 -12.86 20.84
CA ARG A 220 -3.22 -11.47 21.14
C ARG A 220 -2.45 -11.31 22.45
N VAL A 221 -2.82 -12.09 23.47
CA VAL A 221 -2.18 -12.04 24.80
C VAL A 221 -0.75 -12.56 24.73
N ASP A 222 -0.50 -13.57 23.87
CA ASP A 222 0.82 -14.15 23.69
C ASP A 222 1.76 -13.15 23.00
N ALA A 223 1.24 -12.33 22.07
CA ALA A 223 2.00 -11.31 21.36
C ALA A 223 2.60 -10.25 22.30
N ALA A 224 1.87 -9.83 23.32
CA ALA A 224 2.38 -8.86 24.30
C ALA A 224 3.59 -9.41 25.07
N GLY A 225 3.50 -10.66 25.53
CA GLY A 225 4.60 -11.33 26.21
C GLY A 225 5.82 -11.56 25.32
N ILE A 226 5.61 -11.89 24.04
CA ILE A 226 6.69 -12.08 23.06
C ILE A 226 7.36 -10.74 22.73
N ALA A 227 6.57 -9.69 22.49
CA ALA A 227 7.08 -8.35 22.20
C ALA A 227 7.97 -7.80 23.31
N GLN A 228 7.58 -8.04 24.58
CA GLN A 228 8.38 -7.63 25.73
C GLN A 228 9.67 -8.44 25.88
N LYS A 229 9.63 -9.76 25.67
CA LYS A 229 10.83 -10.62 25.69
C LYS A 229 11.85 -10.23 24.62
N LEU A 230 11.38 -9.77 23.46
CA LEU A 230 12.22 -9.37 22.33
C LEU A 230 12.64 -7.90 22.37
N GLY A 231 12.18 -7.12 23.36
CA GLY A 231 12.51 -5.69 23.47
C GLY A 231 11.96 -4.85 22.32
N LEU A 232 10.87 -5.29 21.67
CA LEU A 232 10.29 -4.61 20.49
C LEU A 232 9.51 -3.34 20.86
N LEU A 233 9.20 -3.14 22.14
CA LEU A 233 8.45 -1.99 22.63
C LEU A 233 9.34 -1.17 23.55
N ARG A 234 9.37 0.16 23.33
CA ARG A 234 10.06 1.08 24.24
C ARG A 234 9.36 1.03 25.59
N THR A 235 10.05 0.51 26.59
CA THR A 235 9.60 0.60 27.97
C THR A 235 9.67 2.08 28.36
N ARG A 236 8.54 2.69 28.73
CA ARG A 236 8.55 4.00 29.38
C ARG A 236 9.08 3.88 30.81
#